data_AF-A0A7S0FJ95-F1
#
_entry.id   AF-A0A7S0FJ95-F1
#
_cell.length_a   1.000
_cell.length_b   1.000
_cell.length_c   1.000
_cell.angle_alpha   90.00
_cell.angle_beta   90.00
_cell.angle_gamma   90.00
#
_symmetry.space_group_name_H-M   'P 1'
#
loop_
_entity.id
_entity.type
_entity.pdbx_description
1 polymer ?
#
loop_
_entity_poly.entity_id
_entity_poly.type
_entity_poly.pdbx_seq_one_letter_code
_entity_poly.pdbx_strand_id
1 'polypeptide(L)'
;STVERLSREDPSRLATLALNDAQLCLNLFSKLQFLFRYVEMARVTGVPMEYLLVRGQSVKVFSMLLRKARLHGYVLPPPARGGAADESYEGGAVLEPAAGYYDQAIVTLDFASLYPSIMQKHNLCYSTLLPPGATAPAVPDPSRGPSSEEVPG
;
A
#
# COMPACT_ATOMS: atom_id res chain seq x y z
N SER A 1 -2.70 -22.34 -35.07
CA SER A 1 -1.86 -22.10 -33.88
C SER A 1 -1.16 -23.39 -33.44
N THR A 2 -0.11 -23.35 -32.61
CA THR A 2 0.58 -24.56 -32.11
C THR A 2 -0.34 -25.53 -31.38
N VAL A 3 -1.37 -25.01 -30.71
CA VAL A 3 -2.42 -25.76 -30.00
C VAL A 3 -3.32 -26.53 -30.97
N GLU A 4 -3.76 -25.90 -32.07
CA GLU A 4 -4.59 -26.56 -33.09
C GLU A 4 -3.84 -27.68 -33.81
N ARG A 5 -2.53 -27.55 -33.97
CA ARG A 5 -1.67 -28.56 -34.60
C ARG A 5 -1.47 -29.77 -33.69
N LEU A 6 -1.16 -29.54 -32.41
CA LEU A 6 -1.07 -30.60 -31.38
C LEU A 6 -2.40 -31.32 -31.15
N SER A 7 -3.53 -30.61 -31.25
CA SER A 7 -4.86 -31.23 -31.14
C SER A 7 -5.17 -32.23 -32.26
N ARG A 8 -4.57 -32.07 -33.45
CA ARG A 8 -4.78 -32.97 -34.60
C ARG A 8 -3.75 -34.10 -34.67
N GLU A 9 -2.52 -33.83 -34.25
CA GLU A 9 -1.39 -34.77 -34.36
C GLU A 9 -1.22 -35.64 -33.11
N ASP A 10 -1.41 -35.08 -31.90
CA ASP A 10 -1.17 -35.79 -30.64
C ASP A 10 -2.02 -35.22 -29.47
N PRO A 11 -3.31 -35.60 -29.37
CA PRO A 11 -4.21 -35.11 -28.33
C PRO A 11 -3.75 -35.49 -26.91
N SER A 12 -3.00 -36.58 -26.75
CA SER A 12 -2.49 -37.05 -25.45
C SER A 12 -1.44 -36.10 -24.88
N ARG A 13 -0.55 -35.56 -25.73
CA ARG A 13 0.43 -34.55 -25.31
C ARG A 13 -0.23 -33.21 -24.97
N LEU A 14 -1.29 -32.84 -25.69
CA LEU A 14 -2.08 -31.65 -25.35
C LEU A 14 -2.76 -31.78 -23.98
N ALA A 15 -3.36 -32.94 -23.69
CA ALA A 15 -3.96 -33.21 -22.38
C ALA A 15 -2.92 -33.16 -21.25
N THR A 16 -1.73 -33.74 -21.47
CA THR A 16 -0.63 -33.70 -20.49
C THR A 16 -0.16 -32.27 -20.21
N LEU A 17 -0.06 -31.43 -21.24
CA LEU A 17 0.29 -30.01 -21.07
C LEU A 17 -0.75 -29.28 -20.23
N ALA A 18 -2.04 -29.43 -20.56
CA ALA A 18 -3.12 -28.80 -19.81
C ALA A 18 -3.16 -29.26 -18.35
N LEU A 19 -2.90 -30.54 -18.09
CA LEU A 19 -2.78 -31.08 -16.73
C LEU A 19 -1.59 -30.46 -15.98
N ASN A 20 -0.43 -30.35 -16.65
CA ASN A 20 0.75 -29.73 -16.05
C ASN A 20 0.53 -28.24 -15.75
N ASP A 21 -0.15 -27.51 -16.63
CA ASP A 21 -0.47 -26.09 -16.42
C ASP A 21 -1.40 -25.92 -15.21
N ALA A 22 -2.46 -26.73 -15.11
CA ALA A 22 -3.37 -26.72 -13.96
C ALA A 22 -2.63 -27.06 -12.64
N GLN A 23 -1.78 -28.09 -12.67
CA GLN A 23 -0.96 -28.49 -11.53
C GLN A 23 0.00 -27.36 -11.10
N LEU A 24 0.63 -26.68 -12.07
CA LEU A 24 1.53 -25.58 -11.81
C LEU A 24 0.80 -24.39 -11.19
N CYS A 25 -0.41 -24.06 -11.67
CA CYS A 25 -1.25 -23.02 -11.07
C CYS A 25 -1.55 -23.32 -9.60
N LEU A 26 -1.95 -24.56 -9.27
CA LEU A 26 -2.23 -24.97 -7.89
C LEU A 26 -0.97 -24.93 -7.01
N ASN A 27 0.16 -25.39 -7.55
CA ASN A 27 1.45 -25.36 -6.85
C ASN A 27 1.91 -23.93 -6.55
N LEU A 28 1.78 -23.02 -7.52
CA LEU A 28 2.07 -21.60 -7.33
C LEU A 28 1.13 -20.97 -6.29
N PHE A 29 -0.16 -21.25 -6.39
CA PHE A 29 -1.16 -20.76 -5.45
C PHE A 29 -0.84 -21.16 -4.00
N SER A 30 -0.43 -22.42 -3.80
CA SER A 30 -0.02 -22.95 -2.50
C SER A 30 1.32 -22.38 -2.03
N LYS A 31 2.36 -22.37 -2.88
CA LYS A 31 3.70 -21.87 -2.52
C LYS A 31 3.71 -20.37 -2.18
N LEU A 32 2.87 -19.59 -2.85
CA LEU A 32 2.70 -18.17 -2.58
C LEU A 32 1.74 -17.91 -1.41
N GLN A 33 1.12 -18.93 -0.82
CA GLN A 33 0.10 -18.81 0.23
C GLN A 33 -0.96 -17.76 -0.13
N PHE A 34 -1.44 -17.82 -1.37
CA PHE A 34 -2.25 -16.74 -1.95
C PHE A 34 -3.50 -16.44 -1.11
N LEU A 35 -4.26 -17.48 -0.77
CA LEU A 35 -5.49 -17.34 0.01
C LEU A 35 -5.24 -16.68 1.37
N PHE A 36 -4.25 -17.16 2.13
CA PHE A 36 -3.95 -16.64 3.47
C PHE A 36 -3.51 -15.17 3.42
N ARG A 37 -2.62 -14.82 2.48
CA ARG A 37 -2.15 -13.43 2.31
C ARG A 37 -3.29 -12.48 1.98
N TYR A 38 -4.23 -12.92 1.13
CA TYR A 38 -5.36 -12.09 0.72
C TYR A 38 -6.44 -11.97 1.80
N VAL A 39 -6.71 -13.04 2.56
CA VAL A 39 -7.62 -12.99 3.71
C VAL A 39 -7.11 -11.99 4.75
N GLU A 40 -5.83 -12.07 5.11
CA GLU A 40 -5.24 -11.15 6.08
C GLU A 40 -5.20 -9.72 5.57
N MET A 41 -4.85 -9.51 4.30
CA MET A 41 -4.90 -8.17 3.69
C MET A 41 -6.31 -7.58 3.71
N ALA A 42 -7.35 -8.39 3.42
CA ALA A 42 -8.75 -7.95 3.48
C ALA A 42 -9.16 -7.55 4.89
N ARG A 43 -8.75 -8.33 5.91
CA ARG A 43 -9.01 -8.05 7.33
C ARG A 43 -8.33 -6.76 7.80
N VAL A 44 -7.07 -6.54 7.42
CA VAL A 44 -6.31 -5.35 7.81
C VAL A 44 -6.88 -4.08 7.18
N THR A 45 -7.11 -4.12 5.86
CA THR A 45 -7.52 -2.93 5.07
C THR A 45 -9.02 -2.68 5.08
N GLY A 46 -9.83 -3.69 5.43
CA GLY A 46 -11.29 -3.59 5.51
C GLY A 46 -11.98 -3.52 4.14
N VAL A 47 -11.36 -4.03 3.08
CA VAL A 47 -11.96 -4.08 1.73
C VAL A 47 -12.39 -5.49 1.34
N PRO A 48 -13.38 -5.66 0.46
CA PRO A 48 -13.75 -6.97 -0.08
C PRO A 48 -12.58 -7.65 -0.77
N MET A 49 -12.50 -8.98 -0.70
CA MET A 49 -11.39 -9.75 -1.29
C MET A 49 -11.29 -9.54 -2.81
N GLU A 50 -12.41 -9.38 -3.51
CA GLU A 50 -12.45 -9.06 -4.94
C GLU A 50 -11.66 -7.78 -5.28
N TYR A 51 -11.74 -6.76 -4.41
CA TYR A 51 -11.03 -5.50 -4.63
C TYR A 51 -9.52 -5.67 -4.55
N LEU A 52 -9.02 -6.67 -3.84
CA LEU A 52 -7.59 -6.93 -3.77
C LEU A 52 -7.01 -7.44 -5.10
N LEU A 53 -7.86 -8.03 -5.95
CA LEU A 53 -7.47 -8.57 -7.26
C LEU A 53 -7.70 -7.56 -8.39
N VAL A 54 -8.81 -6.83 -8.33
CA VAL A 54 -9.28 -5.97 -9.43
C VAL A 54 -8.91 -4.50 -9.24
N ARG A 55 -8.73 -4.04 -7.99
CA ARG A 55 -8.48 -2.62 -7.66
C ARG A 55 -7.04 -2.39 -7.20
N GLY A 56 -6.57 -1.16 -7.40
CA GLY A 56 -5.25 -0.72 -6.99
C GLY A 56 -5.11 -0.48 -5.48
N GLN A 57 -3.91 -0.03 -5.06
CA GLN A 57 -3.58 0.17 -3.65
C GLN A 57 -4.35 1.34 -3.01
N SER A 58 -4.74 2.35 -3.78
CA SER A 58 -5.42 3.56 -3.28
C SER A 58 -6.73 3.25 -2.57
N VAL A 59 -7.49 2.25 -3.04
CA VAL A 59 -8.76 1.85 -2.43
C VAL A 59 -8.56 1.31 -1.02
N LYS A 60 -7.44 0.61 -0.77
CA LYS A 60 -7.08 0.09 0.55
C LYS A 60 -6.79 1.23 1.52
N VAL A 61 -5.96 2.18 1.10
CA VAL A 61 -5.59 3.35 1.90
C VAL A 61 -6.81 4.20 2.19
N PHE A 62 -7.64 4.46 1.19
CA PHE A 62 -8.86 5.25 1.33
C PHE A 62 -9.85 4.60 2.30
N SER A 63 -10.07 3.29 2.21
CA SER A 63 -10.88 2.52 3.17
C SER A 63 -10.37 2.68 4.60
N MET A 64 -9.07 2.49 4.81
CA MET A 64 -8.46 2.64 6.13
C MET A 64 -8.57 4.07 6.67
N LEU A 65 -8.36 5.07 5.82
CA LEU A 65 -8.46 6.49 6.18
C LEU A 65 -9.89 6.86 6.56
N LEU A 66 -10.90 6.45 5.79
CA LEU A 66 -12.31 6.67 6.12
C LEU A 66 -12.69 6.04 7.45
N ARG A 67 -12.24 4.80 7.71
CA ARG A 67 -12.49 4.12 8.97
C ARG A 67 -11.90 4.89 10.16
N LYS A 68 -10.69 5.44 10.01
CA LYS A 68 -10.04 6.26 11.04
C LYS A 68 -10.69 7.63 11.19
N ALA A 69 -11.06 8.28 10.10
CA ALA A 69 -11.78 9.56 10.12
C ALA A 69 -13.09 9.44 10.91
N ARG A 70 -13.88 8.38 10.66
CA ARG A 70 -15.11 8.10 11.42
C ARG A 70 -14.88 7.94 12.92
N LEU A 71 -13.79 7.29 13.33
CA LEU A 71 -13.48 7.08 14.75
C LEU A 71 -13.11 8.37 15.48
N HIS A 72 -12.51 9.33 14.77
CA HIS A 72 -12.08 10.62 15.34
C HIS A 72 -13.06 11.77 15.02
N GLY A 73 -14.23 11.48 14.46
CA GLY A 73 -15.24 12.49 14.12
C GLY A 73 -14.87 13.39 12.93
N TYR A 74 -13.91 13.00 12.10
CA TYR A 74 -13.53 13.74 10.89
C TYR A 74 -14.42 13.40 9.70
N VAL A 75 -14.70 14.41 8.88
CA VAL A 75 -15.36 14.26 7.58
C VAL A 75 -14.30 14.36 6.49
N LEU A 76 -14.23 13.33 5.64
CA LEU A 76 -13.29 13.32 4.53
C LEU A 76 -13.93 14.03 3.32
N PRO A 77 -13.28 15.07 2.74
CA PRO A 77 -13.80 15.74 1.56
C PRO A 77 -13.83 14.77 0.37
N PRO A 78 -14.74 14.97 -0.60
CA PRO A 78 -14.73 14.19 -1.83
C PRO A 78 -13.38 14.39 -2.55
N PRO A 79 -12.85 13.36 -3.24
CA PRO A 79 -11.61 13.49 -3.97
C PRO A 79 -11.72 14.65 -4.98
N ALA A 80 -10.72 15.52 -5.00
CA ALA A 80 -10.72 16.69 -5.88
C ALA A 80 -10.97 16.26 -7.33
N ARG A 81 -12.09 16.71 -7.90
CA ARG A 81 -12.45 16.46 -9.30
C ARG A 81 -11.72 17.48 -10.17
N GLY A 82 -10.50 17.15 -10.58
CA GLY A 82 -9.66 18.00 -11.43
C GLY A 82 -8.96 19.09 -10.64
N GLY A 83 -7.62 19.10 -10.67
CA GLY A 83 -6.86 20.15 -9.98
C GLY A 83 -5.38 19.87 -9.73
N ALA A 84 -4.88 18.66 -9.94
CA ALA A 84 -3.44 18.41 -10.02
C ALA A 84 -3.07 18.24 -11.50
N ALA A 85 -3.12 19.34 -12.24
CA ALA A 85 -2.48 19.42 -13.53
C ALA A 85 -0.97 19.41 -13.29
N ASP A 86 -0.31 18.30 -13.59
CA ASP A 86 1.11 18.17 -13.99
C ASP A 86 2.22 18.74 -13.09
N GLU A 87 1.93 19.23 -11.88
CA GLU A 87 2.96 19.63 -10.92
C GLU A 87 3.62 18.39 -10.29
N SER A 88 4.70 17.94 -10.93
CA SER A 88 5.63 17.00 -10.34
C SER A 88 6.39 17.63 -9.17
N TYR A 89 6.71 16.81 -8.17
CA TYR A 89 7.57 17.19 -7.05
C TYR A 89 8.93 16.48 -7.17
N GLU A 90 9.96 17.01 -6.52
CA GLU A 90 11.28 16.39 -6.50
C GLU A 90 11.23 15.02 -5.81
N GLY A 91 11.71 13.99 -6.50
CA GLY A 91 11.71 12.61 -6.02
C GLY A 91 12.87 12.27 -5.09
N GLY A 92 13.17 10.97 -4.97
CA GLY A 92 14.34 10.51 -4.24
C GLY A 92 15.65 10.89 -4.94
N ALA A 93 16.64 11.34 -4.17
CA ALA A 93 17.99 11.59 -4.68
C ALA A 93 18.75 10.29 -4.91
N VAL A 94 19.42 10.18 -6.05
CA VAL A 94 20.31 9.05 -6.40
C VAL A 94 21.74 9.58 -6.40
N LEU A 95 22.61 8.93 -5.64
CA LEU A 95 24.04 9.27 -5.61
C LEU A 95 24.75 8.66 -6.81
N GLU A 96 25.70 9.40 -7.38
CA GLU A 96 26.54 8.89 -8.47
C GLU A 96 27.40 7.72 -7.97
N PRO A 97 27.33 6.54 -8.62
CA PRO A 97 28.08 5.37 -8.17
C PRO A 97 29.55 5.50 -8.54
N ALA A 98 30.43 5.11 -7.63
CA ALA A 98 31.82 4.82 -7.99
C ALA A 98 31.85 3.49 -8.77
N ALA A 99 31.96 3.56 -10.09
CA ALA A 99 31.99 2.37 -10.94
C ALA A 99 33.35 1.66 -10.85
N GLY A 100 33.32 0.35 -10.65
CA GLY A 100 34.53 -0.45 -10.57
C GLY A 100 34.26 -1.89 -10.14
N TYR A 101 35.29 -2.72 -10.22
CA TYR A 101 35.30 -4.03 -9.60
C TYR A 101 35.82 -3.90 -8.17
N TYR A 102 35.07 -4.42 -7.21
CA TYR A 102 35.44 -4.39 -5.80
C TYR A 102 35.74 -5.83 -5.35
N ASP A 103 36.99 -6.06 -4.94
CA ASP A 103 37.46 -7.33 -4.37
C ASP A 103 37.37 -7.39 -2.83
N GLN A 104 36.89 -6.30 -2.21
CA GLN A 104 36.70 -6.15 -0.78
C GLN A 104 35.21 -6.20 -0.40
N ALA A 105 34.92 -6.54 0.86
CA ALA A 105 33.56 -6.59 1.37
C ALA A 105 32.92 -5.18 1.40
N ILE A 106 31.76 -5.04 0.76
CA ILE A 106 30.94 -3.81 0.77
C ILE A 106 29.81 -4.00 1.79
N VAL A 107 29.68 -3.06 2.72
CA VAL A 107 28.58 -3.05 3.68
C VAL A 107 27.42 -2.24 3.10
N THR A 108 26.23 -2.83 3.07
CA THR A 108 25.00 -2.13 2.67
C THR A 108 24.20 -1.76 3.92
N LEU A 109 23.85 -0.48 4.03
CA LEU A 109 23.02 0.06 5.11
C LEU A 109 21.74 0.63 4.49
N ASP A 110 20.59 0.23 5.01
CA ASP A 110 19.27 0.68 4.54
C ASP A 110 18.38 1.10 5.72
N PHE A 111 17.45 2.02 5.49
CA PHE A 111 16.47 2.45 6.45
C PHE A 111 15.20 1.59 6.37
N ALA A 112 14.85 0.91 7.45
CA ALA A 112 13.61 0.15 7.51
C ALA A 112 12.40 1.09 7.43
N SER A 113 11.61 0.97 6.35
CA SER A 113 10.38 1.77 6.15
C SER A 113 10.62 3.29 6.24
N LEU A 114 11.51 3.82 5.41
CA LEU A 114 11.91 5.24 5.41
C LEU A 114 10.73 6.22 5.43
N TYR A 115 9.85 6.20 4.41
CA TYR A 115 8.75 7.17 4.31
C TYR A 115 7.71 7.06 5.44
N PRO A 116 7.19 5.86 5.81
CA PRO A 116 6.31 5.75 6.96
C PRO A 116 6.93 6.26 8.26
N SER A 117 8.24 6.08 8.45
CA SER A 117 8.96 6.55 9.63
C SER A 117 9.07 8.07 9.66
N ILE A 118 9.37 8.71 8.53
CA ILE A 118 9.39 10.17 8.41
C ILE A 118 7.99 10.75 8.71
N MET A 119 6.94 10.18 8.12
CA MET A 119 5.56 10.63 8.33
C MET A 119 5.16 10.61 9.81
N GLN A 120 5.47 9.52 10.52
CA GLN A 120 5.18 9.37 11.95
C GLN A 120 6.02 10.32 12.81
N LYS A 121 7.33 10.38 12.56
CA LYS A 121 8.27 11.20 13.35
C LYS A 121 7.93 12.69 13.29
N HIS A 122 7.50 13.18 12.12
CA HIS A 122 7.22 14.60 11.90
C HIS A 122 5.72 14.95 11.93
N ASN A 123 4.85 14.01 12.35
CA ASN A 123 3.40 14.21 12.43
C ASN A 123 2.80 14.75 11.12
N LEU A 124 3.23 14.17 9.98
CA LEU A 124 2.76 14.57 8.66
C LEU A 124 1.41 13.91 8.38
N CYS A 125 0.33 14.69 8.46
CA CYS A 125 -1.04 14.24 8.22
C CYS A 125 -1.85 15.36 7.54
N TYR A 126 -2.91 14.99 6.81
CA TYR A 126 -3.87 15.97 6.28
C TYR A 126 -4.47 16.87 7.38
N SER A 127 -4.66 16.33 8.59
CA SER A 127 -5.25 17.05 9.72
C SER A 127 -4.28 17.99 10.45
N THR A 128 -2.99 17.95 10.13
CA THR A 128 -1.93 18.73 10.81
C THR A 128 -1.27 19.75 9.90
N LEU A 129 -1.70 19.82 8.64
CA LEU A 129 -1.21 20.80 7.66
C LEU A 129 -1.78 22.19 7.97
N LEU A 130 -0.91 23.17 8.21
CA LEU A 130 -1.27 24.56 8.42
C LEU A 130 -0.90 25.39 7.18
N PRO A 131 -1.78 26.30 6.72
CA PRO A 131 -1.42 27.24 5.67
C PRO A 131 -0.35 28.23 6.14
N PRO A 132 0.44 28.81 5.23
CA PRO A 132 1.45 29.81 5.58
C PRO A 132 0.84 30.96 6.39
N GLY A 133 1.38 31.22 7.59
CA GLY A 133 0.91 32.26 8.50
C GLY A 133 -0.11 31.82 9.55
N ALA A 134 -0.62 30.58 9.50
CA ALA A 134 -1.42 30.03 10.58
C ALA A 134 -0.54 29.51 11.73
N THR A 135 -0.88 29.86 12.97
CA THR A 135 -0.25 29.32 14.17
C THR A 135 -0.88 27.99 14.54
N ALA A 136 -0.05 27.04 14.96
CA ALA A 136 -0.56 25.78 15.48
C ALA A 136 -1.43 26.03 16.72
N PRO A 137 -2.59 25.37 16.87
CA PRO A 137 -3.32 25.38 18.13
C PRO A 137 -2.40 24.82 19.23
N ALA A 138 -2.49 25.39 20.44
CA ALA A 138 -1.70 24.92 21.57
C ALA A 138 -1.96 23.40 21.77
N VAL A 139 -0.89 22.61 21.75
CA VAL A 139 -0.98 21.17 22.03
C VAL A 139 -1.55 21.02 23.44
N PRO A 140 -2.68 20.32 23.64
CA PRO A 140 -3.16 20.02 24.97
C PRO A 140 -2.08 19.24 25.71
N ASP A 141 -1.65 19.76 26.85
CA ASP A 141 -0.66 19.10 27.69
C ASP A 141 -1.17 17.70 28.08
N PRO A 142 -0.48 16.61 27.71
CA PRO A 142 -0.90 15.25 28.03
C PRO A 142 -0.96 14.96 29.55
N SER A 143 -0.40 15.84 30.39
CA SER A 143 -0.55 15.77 31.87
C SER A 143 -1.89 16.31 32.39
N ARG A 144 -2.66 17.01 31.54
CA ARG A 144 -3.97 17.55 31.88
C ARG A 144 -5.04 16.56 31.42
N GLY A 145 -5.47 15.68 32.34
CA GLY A 145 -6.58 14.75 32.10
C GLY A 145 -7.85 15.49 31.63
N PRO A 146 -8.80 14.79 30.98
CA PRO A 146 -10.01 15.42 30.46
C PRO A 146 -10.76 16.12 31.61
N SER A 147 -10.91 17.43 31.51
CA SER A 147 -11.77 18.20 32.42
C SER A 147 -13.20 17.71 32.27
N SER A 148 -13.86 17.48 33.41
CA SER A 148 -15.19 16.88 33.58
C SER A 148 -16.37 17.66 32.98
N GLU A 149 -16.15 18.54 31.99
CA GLU A 149 -17.17 19.44 31.44
C GLU A 149 -17.52 19.17 29.97
N GLU A 150 -16.85 18.25 29.28
CA GLU A 150 -17.18 17.89 27.88
C GLU A 150 -17.94 16.56 27.79
N VAL A 151 -19.12 16.49 28.39
CA VAL A 151 -20.13 15.49 28.04
C VAL A 151 -21.42 16.23 27.66
N PRO A 152 -21.71 16.42 26.37
CA PRO A 152 -23.06 16.78 25.95
C PRO A 152 -23.96 15.56 26.10
N GLY A 153 -25.11 15.75 26.75
CA GLY A 153 -26.19 14.76 26.85
C GLY A 153 -26.97 14.55 25.55
#